data_AF-A0A934DBU5-F1
#
_entry.id   AF-A0A934DBU5-F1
#
_cell.length_a   1.000
_cell.length_b   1.000
_cell.length_c   1.000
_cell.angle_alpha   90.00
_cell.angle_beta   90.00
_cell.angle_gamma   90.00
#
_symmetry.space_group_name_H-M   'P 1'
#
loop_
_entity.id
_entity.type
_entity.pdbx_description
1 polymer ?
#
loop_
_entity_poly.entity_id
_entity_poly.type
_entity_poly.pdbx_seq_one_letter_code
_entity_poly.pdbx_strand_id
1 'polypeptide(L)'
;MQLADSLERAQALREAALEYRLVAELYPTTSHYVEAVRKSALLHSSPSNPYRSDSTSLYWFRKYVSLPISREERSAAEVYVFMLEQMAIQQNSIKTIEMMVDSLQAALRKQSAELASKGKKVQDLEADLKRTTTELQNLRDVDVRINKRKGR
;
A
#
# COMPACT_ATOMS: atom_id res chain seq x y z
N MET A 1 -17.68 34.20 5.80
CA MET A 1 -18.48 33.39 4.87
C MET A 1 -18.40 33.87 3.44
N GLN A 2 -18.74 35.14 3.13
CA GLN A 2 -18.78 35.64 1.74
C GLN A 2 -17.52 35.34 0.88
N LEU A 3 -16.32 35.48 1.47
CA LEU A 3 -15.07 35.14 0.77
C LEU A 3 -15.02 33.65 0.42
N ALA A 4 -15.27 32.76 1.38
CA ALA A 4 -15.31 31.31 1.17
C ALA A 4 -16.33 30.92 0.09
N ASP A 5 -17.53 31.49 0.14
CA ASP A 5 -18.58 31.25 -0.85
C ASP A 5 -18.16 31.71 -2.25
N SER A 6 -17.46 32.84 -2.36
CA SER A 6 -16.96 33.35 -3.63
C SER A 6 -15.87 32.44 -4.23
N LEU A 7 -14.99 31.92 -3.38
CA LEU A 7 -13.92 30.99 -3.78
C LEU A 7 -14.51 29.65 -4.21
N GLU A 8 -15.51 29.13 -3.51
CA GLU A 8 -16.20 27.90 -3.90
C GLU A 8 -16.86 28.05 -5.27
N ARG A 9 -17.57 29.17 -5.51
CA ARG A 9 -18.18 29.46 -6.82
C ARG A 9 -17.13 29.58 -7.94
N ALA A 10 -15.96 30.14 -7.63
CA ALA A 10 -14.84 30.24 -8.55
C ALA A 10 -14.08 28.91 -8.74
N GLN A 11 -14.53 27.81 -8.11
CA GLN A 11 -13.86 26.50 -8.11
C GLN A 11 -12.45 26.52 -7.48
N ALA A 12 -12.13 27.57 -6.70
CA ALA A 12 -10.95 27.63 -5.85
C ALA A 12 -11.19 26.82 -4.58
N LEU A 13 -11.39 25.50 -4.73
CA LEU A 13 -11.90 24.61 -3.68
C LEU A 13 -10.95 24.46 -2.49
N ARG A 14 -9.63 24.60 -2.73
CA ARG A 14 -8.63 24.57 -1.66
C ARG A 14 -8.79 25.79 -0.75
N GLU A 15 -8.81 26.97 -1.37
CA GLU A 15 -8.91 28.25 -0.70
C GLU A 15 -10.26 28.36 0.01
N ALA A 16 -11.34 27.93 -0.65
CA ALA A 16 -12.66 27.86 -0.04
C ALA A 16 -12.68 26.96 1.21
N ALA A 17 -12.09 25.76 1.14
CA ALA A 17 -12.01 24.85 2.29
C ALA A 17 -11.23 25.46 3.46
N LEU A 18 -10.12 26.15 3.16
CA LEU A 18 -9.33 26.86 4.17
C LEU A 18 -10.15 27.96 4.85
N GLU A 19 -10.84 28.79 4.06
CA GLU A 19 -11.64 29.90 4.59
C GLU A 19 -12.83 29.41 5.42
N TYR A 20 -13.56 28.38 4.98
CA TYR A 20 -14.63 27.79 5.79
C TYR A 20 -14.09 27.21 7.11
N ARG A 21 -12.93 26.54 7.06
CA ARG A 21 -12.28 26.03 8.27
C ARG A 21 -11.91 27.18 9.21
N LEU A 22 -11.30 28.26 8.71
CA LEU A 22 -10.96 29.43 9.51
C LEU A 22 -12.20 30.03 10.17
N VAL A 23 -13.31 30.14 9.43
CA VAL A 23 -14.57 30.61 10.02
C VAL A 23 -15.06 29.70 11.13
N ALA A 24 -15.00 28.38 10.92
CA ALA A 24 -15.42 27.39 11.91
C ALA A 24 -14.53 27.38 13.17
N GLU A 25 -13.23 27.66 13.04
CA GLU A 25 -12.28 27.68 14.15
C GLU A 25 -12.34 28.99 14.93
N LEU A 26 -12.42 30.13 14.24
CA LEU A 26 -12.31 31.45 14.84
C LEU A 26 -13.64 32.01 15.33
N TYR A 27 -14.77 31.58 14.75
CA TYR A 27 -16.08 32.18 15.02
C TYR A 27 -17.16 31.13 15.41
N PRO A 28 -16.93 30.29 16.43
CA PRO A 28 -17.81 29.16 16.77
C PRO A 28 -19.17 29.56 17.34
N THR A 29 -19.33 30.81 17.79
CA THR A 29 -20.58 31.35 18.37
C THR A 29 -21.47 32.03 17.34
N THR A 30 -21.03 32.16 16.09
CA THR A 30 -21.78 32.86 15.05
C THR A 30 -22.80 31.96 14.37
N SER A 31 -23.83 32.56 13.77
CA SER A 31 -24.83 31.85 12.96
C SER A 31 -24.21 31.10 11.77
N HIS A 32 -23.01 31.50 11.34
CA HIS A 32 -22.28 30.88 10.23
C HIS A 32 -21.52 29.61 10.61
N TYR A 33 -21.36 29.33 11.90
CA TYR A 33 -20.52 28.22 12.37
C TYR A 33 -20.99 26.87 11.83
N VAL A 34 -22.28 26.59 11.92
CA VAL A 34 -22.87 25.30 11.46
C VAL A 34 -22.61 25.09 9.96
N GLU A 35 -22.81 26.14 9.16
CA GLU A 35 -22.57 26.09 7.72
C GLU A 35 -21.08 25.94 7.40
N ALA A 36 -20.21 26.68 8.09
CA ALA A 36 -18.77 26.60 7.92
C ALA A 36 -18.22 25.20 8.25
N VAL A 37 -18.72 24.57 9.31
CA VAL A 37 -18.40 23.17 9.68
C VAL A 37 -18.86 22.21 8.57
N ARG A 38 -20.10 22.36 8.08
CA ARG A 38 -20.64 21.51 7.00
C ARG A 38 -19.84 21.64 5.71
N LYS A 39 -19.54 22.87 5.30
CA LYS A 39 -18.78 23.18 4.08
C LYS A 39 -17.35 22.68 4.17
N SER A 40 -16.71 22.82 5.33
CA SER A 40 -15.39 22.23 5.58
C SER A 40 -15.40 20.72 5.40
N ALA A 41 -16.42 20.03 5.94
CA ALA A 41 -16.56 18.58 5.79
C ALA A 41 -16.70 18.15 4.32
N LEU A 42 -17.60 18.81 3.57
CA LEU A 42 -17.91 18.50 2.18
C LEU A 42 -16.76 18.81 1.22
N LEU A 43 -16.09 19.94 1.39
CA LEU A 43 -14.98 20.29 0.48
C LEU A 43 -13.78 19.37 0.71
N HIS A 44 -13.54 18.90 1.93
CA HIS A 44 -12.49 17.93 2.20
C HIS A 44 -12.84 16.50 1.77
N SER A 45 -14.12 16.15 1.53
CA SER A 45 -14.50 14.87 0.92
C SER A 45 -14.60 14.92 -0.60
N SER A 46 -14.69 16.11 -1.20
CA SER A 46 -14.90 16.28 -2.64
C SER A 46 -13.74 15.71 -3.46
N PRO A 47 -13.99 14.80 -4.43
CA PRO A 47 -12.95 14.26 -5.32
C PRO A 47 -12.36 15.33 -6.24
N SER A 48 -13.11 16.41 -6.50
CA SER A 48 -12.65 17.53 -7.32
C SER A 48 -11.71 18.47 -6.57
N ASN A 49 -11.62 18.36 -5.24
CA ASN A 49 -10.69 19.16 -4.45
C ASN A 49 -9.30 18.50 -4.44
N PRO A 50 -8.25 19.14 -4.98
CA PRO A 50 -6.89 18.59 -4.94
C PRO A 50 -6.33 18.43 -3.53
N TYR A 51 -6.95 19.08 -2.53
CA TYR A 51 -6.62 18.98 -1.10
C TYR A 51 -7.68 18.18 -0.33
N ARG A 52 -8.38 17.27 -1.01
CA ARG A 52 -9.24 16.26 -0.38
C ARG A 52 -8.44 15.52 0.71
N SER A 53 -9.09 15.31 1.84
CA SER A 53 -8.54 14.58 2.98
C SER A 53 -9.66 13.89 3.72
N ASP A 54 -9.72 12.56 3.61
CA ASP A 54 -10.75 11.74 4.26
C ASP A 54 -10.72 11.89 5.78
N SER A 55 -9.53 11.99 6.37
CA SER A 55 -9.37 12.22 7.82
C SER A 55 -9.87 13.59 8.26
N THR A 56 -9.57 14.64 7.49
CA THR A 56 -10.04 16.00 7.79
C THR A 56 -11.56 16.10 7.59
N SER A 57 -12.07 15.51 6.52
CA SER A 57 -13.51 15.43 6.26
C SER A 57 -14.24 14.69 7.38
N LEU A 58 -13.72 13.53 7.81
CA LEU A 58 -14.29 12.74 8.90
C LEU A 58 -14.33 13.53 10.22
N TYR A 59 -13.26 14.26 10.54
CA TYR A 59 -13.23 15.14 11.70
C TYR A 59 -14.37 16.17 11.66
N TRP A 60 -14.52 16.87 10.54
CA TRP A 60 -15.56 17.91 10.41
C TRP A 60 -16.97 17.32 10.36
N PHE A 61 -17.19 16.15 9.74
CA PHE A 61 -18.50 15.48 9.77
C PHE A 61 -18.88 15.02 11.18
N ARG A 62 -17.95 14.45 11.95
CA ARG A 62 -18.21 14.10 13.36
C ARG A 62 -18.56 15.34 14.19
N LYS A 63 -17.86 16.45 13.95
CA LYS A 63 -18.15 17.74 14.57
C LYS A 63 -19.50 18.30 14.13
N TYR A 64 -19.91 18.11 12.88
CA TYR A 64 -21.20 18.55 12.35
C TYR A 64 -22.37 17.78 12.97
N VAL A 65 -22.25 16.45 13.11
CA VAL A 65 -23.30 15.58 13.68
C VAL A 65 -23.64 15.95 15.13
N SER A 66 -22.67 16.49 15.89
CA SER A 66 -22.88 16.93 17.27
C SER A 66 -23.53 18.32 17.41
N LEU A 67 -23.73 19.05 16.31
CA LEU A 67 -24.38 20.36 16.30
C LEU A 67 -25.92 20.23 16.37
N PRO A 68 -26.62 21.31 16.76
CA PRO A 68 -28.09 21.36 16.73
C PRO A 68 -28.61 21.51 15.29
N ILE A 69 -28.48 20.45 14.49
CA ILE A 69 -28.96 20.35 13.10
C ILE A 69 -30.25 19.53 13.00
N SER A 70 -30.90 19.56 11.83
CA SER A 70 -32.13 18.76 11.62
C SER A 70 -31.83 17.26 11.65
N ARG A 71 -32.88 16.45 11.85
CA ARG A 71 -32.75 14.99 11.86
C ARG A 71 -32.30 14.46 10.50
N GLU A 72 -32.80 15.07 9.42
CA GLU A 72 -32.49 14.74 8.04
C GLU A 72 -31.04 15.09 7.69
N GLU A 73 -30.55 16.25 8.15
CA GLU A 73 -29.14 16.62 7.98
C GLU A 73 -28.22 15.71 8.77
N ARG A 74 -28.62 15.34 10.00
CA ARG A 74 -27.85 14.42 10.84
C ARG A 74 -27.72 13.05 10.20
N SER A 75 -28.81 12.46 9.72
CA SER A 75 -28.76 11.14 9.09
C SER A 75 -27.90 11.14 7.83
N ALA A 76 -27.98 12.20 7.01
CA ALA A 76 -27.10 12.35 5.85
C ALA A 76 -25.62 12.45 6.25
N ALA A 77 -25.30 13.23 7.29
CA ALA A 77 -23.94 13.37 7.79
C ALA A 77 -23.39 12.07 8.41
N GLU A 78 -24.22 11.31 9.12
CA GLU A 78 -23.86 9.98 9.67
C GLU A 78 -23.52 8.98 8.55
N VAL A 79 -24.22 9.03 7.42
CA VAL A 79 -23.86 8.23 6.23
C VAL A 79 -22.46 8.60 5.73
N TYR A 80 -22.12 9.88 5.65
CA TYR A 80 -20.76 10.29 5.26
C TYR A 80 -19.71 9.82 6.27
N VAL A 81 -19.97 9.93 7.58
CA VAL A 81 -19.08 9.40 8.62
C VAL A 81 -18.85 7.91 8.43
N PHE A 82 -19.92 7.13 8.28
CA PHE A 82 -19.83 5.69 8.07
C PHE A 82 -19.03 5.35 6.81
N MET A 83 -19.31 6.01 5.69
CA MET A 83 -18.59 5.78 4.43
C MET A 83 -17.09 6.07 4.57
N LEU A 84 -16.72 7.20 5.19
CA LEU A 84 -15.32 7.57 5.40
C LEU A 84 -14.59 6.58 6.32
N GLU A 85 -15.26 6.07 7.35
CA GLU A 85 -14.70 5.03 8.23
C GLU A 85 -14.49 3.71 7.48
N GLN A 86 -15.47 3.29 6.66
CA GLN A 86 -15.33 2.09 5.83
C GLN A 86 -14.18 2.23 4.82
N MET A 87 -14.05 3.41 4.20
CA MET A 87 -12.93 3.70 3.28
C MET A 87 -11.58 3.61 3.99
N ALA A 88 -11.46 4.13 5.22
CA ALA A 88 -10.23 4.04 5.99
C ALA A 88 -9.86 2.58 6.33
N ILE A 89 -10.84 1.76 6.71
CA ILE A 89 -10.65 0.31 6.94
C ILE A 89 -10.16 -0.37 5.66
N GLN A 90 -10.82 -0.11 4.52
CA GLN A 90 -10.45 -0.69 3.23
C GLN A 90 -9.04 -0.29 2.78
N GLN A 91 -8.67 0.98 2.95
CA GLN A 91 -7.32 1.45 2.62
C GLN A 91 -6.24 0.76 3.47
N ASN A 92 -6.51 0.50 4.75
CA ASN A 92 -5.58 -0.25 5.60
C ASN A 92 -5.46 -1.72 5.18
N SER A 93 -6.57 -2.34 4.77
CA SER A 93 -6.56 -3.70 4.23
C SER A 93 -5.75 -3.80 2.94
N ILE A 94 -5.92 -2.83 2.02
CA ILE A 94 -5.15 -2.75 0.78
C ILE A 94 -3.64 -2.66 1.09
N LYS A 95 -3.24 -1.73 1.95
CA LYS A 95 -1.82 -1.59 2.36
C LYS A 95 -1.25 -2.87 2.97
N THR A 96 -2.05 -3.58 3.76
CA THR A 96 -1.62 -4.86 4.37
C THR A 96 -1.38 -5.92 3.30
N ILE A 97 -2.26 -5.99 2.30
CA ILE A 97 -2.11 -6.91 1.18
C ILE A 97 -0.89 -6.54 0.34
N GLU A 98 -0.66 -5.25 0.05
CA GLU A 98 0.52 -4.77 -0.69
C GLU A 98 1.83 -5.21 0.01
N MET A 99 1.94 -4.99 1.32
CA MET A 99 3.11 -5.45 2.09
C MET A 99 3.31 -6.97 2.03
N MET A 100 2.21 -7.74 2.06
CA MET A 100 2.27 -9.20 1.95
C MET A 100 2.74 -9.64 0.56
N VAL A 101 2.26 -8.99 -0.49
CA VAL A 101 2.70 -9.24 -1.88
C VAL A 101 4.19 -8.95 -2.03
N ASP A 102 4.67 -7.81 -1.52
CA ASP A 102 6.10 -7.45 -1.58
C ASP A 102 6.98 -8.48 -0.85
N SER A 103 6.54 -8.93 0.33
CA SER A 103 7.21 -9.97 1.10
C SER A 103 7.29 -11.30 0.36
N LEU A 104 6.17 -11.74 -0.24
CA LEU A 104 6.13 -12.97 -1.04
C LEU A 104 7.01 -12.88 -2.28
N GLN A 105 7.04 -11.74 -2.96
CA GLN A 105 7.93 -11.51 -4.10
C GLN A 105 9.41 -11.57 -3.69
N ALA A 106 9.76 -11.00 -2.54
CA ALA A 106 11.12 -11.07 -2.00
C ALA A 106 11.51 -12.53 -1.65
N ALA A 107 10.62 -13.27 -1.01
CA ALA A 107 10.82 -14.69 -0.70
C ALA A 107 11.00 -15.54 -1.98
N LEU A 108 10.16 -15.30 -3.00
CA LEU A 108 10.26 -15.97 -4.28
C LEU A 108 11.62 -15.72 -4.96
N ARG A 109 12.06 -14.46 -5.02
CA ARG A 109 13.38 -14.10 -5.59
C ARG A 109 14.52 -14.81 -4.88
N LYS A 110 14.46 -14.89 -3.54
CA LYS A 110 15.46 -15.61 -2.74
C LYS A 110 15.46 -17.10 -3.06
N GLN A 111 14.29 -17.74 -3.09
CA GLN A 111 14.18 -19.15 -3.43
C GLN A 111 14.67 -19.46 -4.85
N SER A 112 14.35 -18.61 -5.82
CA SER A 112 14.85 -18.75 -7.20
C SER A 112 16.38 -18.68 -7.26
N ALA A 113 17.00 -17.75 -6.51
CA ALA A 113 18.46 -17.65 -6.44
C ALA A 113 19.10 -18.87 -5.77
N GLU A 114 18.50 -19.38 -4.69
CA GLU A 114 18.95 -20.60 -4.02
C GLU A 114 18.84 -21.84 -4.92
N LEU A 115 17.74 -21.97 -5.67
CA LEU A 115 17.56 -23.05 -6.64
C LEU A 115 18.58 -22.98 -7.77
N ALA A 116 18.86 -21.79 -8.31
CA ALA A 116 19.88 -21.61 -9.33
C ALA A 116 21.29 -22.01 -8.82
N SER A 117 21.63 -21.62 -7.59
CA SER A 117 22.89 -21.99 -6.95
C SER A 117 23.01 -23.51 -6.71
N LYS A 118 21.95 -24.13 -6.18
CA LYS A 118 21.90 -25.59 -6.00
C LYS A 118 21.98 -26.34 -7.33
N GLY A 119 21.28 -25.87 -8.36
CA GLY A 119 21.33 -26.43 -9.71
C GLY A 119 22.75 -26.40 -10.28
N LYS A 120 23.46 -25.27 -10.14
CA LYS A 120 24.87 -25.17 -10.54
C LYS A 120 25.76 -26.16 -9.78
N LYS A 121 25.58 -26.27 -8.46
CA LYS A 121 26.36 -27.21 -7.64
C LYS A 121 26.14 -28.66 -8.05
N VAL A 122 24.91 -29.04 -8.43
CA VAL A 122 24.62 -30.38 -8.95
C VAL A 122 25.36 -30.63 -10.27
N GLN A 123 25.33 -29.66 -11.19
CA GLN A 123 26.06 -29.77 -12.46
C GLN A 123 27.57 -29.92 -12.27
N ASP A 124 28.16 -29.15 -11.35
CA ASP A 124 29.58 -29.23 -11.02
C ASP A 124 29.93 -30.63 -10.46
N LEU A 125 29.12 -31.15 -9.54
CA LEU A 125 29.30 -32.49 -8.96
C LEU A 125 29.13 -33.61 -10.00
N GLU A 126 28.19 -33.47 -10.94
CA GLU A 126 28.01 -34.43 -12.04
C GLU A 126 29.21 -34.43 -12.99
N ALA A 127 29.82 -33.27 -13.24
CA ALA A 127 31.04 -33.15 -14.04
C ALA A 127 32.23 -33.81 -13.34
N ASP A 128 32.41 -33.58 -12.04
CA ASP A 128 33.47 -34.19 -11.23
C ASP A 128 33.31 -35.72 -11.16
N LEU A 129 32.08 -36.21 -11.00
CA LEU A 129 31.81 -37.66 -11.00
C LEU A 129 32.17 -38.30 -12.34
N LYS A 130 31.82 -37.66 -13.47
CA LYS A 130 32.21 -38.15 -14.81
C LYS A 130 33.72 -38.17 -15.00
N ARG A 131 34.43 -37.15 -14.50
CA ARG A 131 35.88 -37.08 -14.59
C ARG A 131 36.54 -38.20 -13.79
N THR A 132 36.14 -38.36 -12.53
CA THR A 132 36.69 -39.38 -11.63
C THR A 132 36.41 -40.81 -12.11
N THR A 133 35.22 -41.09 -12.67
CA THR A 133 34.94 -42.40 -13.26
C THR A 133 35.82 -42.70 -14.47
N THR A 134 36.09 -41.70 -15.32
CA THR A 134 37.00 -41.84 -16.46
C THR A 134 38.44 -42.08 -15.99
N GLU A 135 38.91 -41.37 -14.96
CA GLU A 135 40.22 -41.57 -14.35
C GLU A 135 40.35 -42.98 -13.74
N LEU A 136 39.33 -43.47 -13.04
CA LEU A 136 39.30 -44.83 -12.49
C LEU A 136 39.34 -45.91 -13.58
N GLN A 137 38.60 -45.72 -14.69
CA GLN A 137 38.66 -46.63 -15.83
C GLN A 137 40.06 -46.67 -16.44
N ASN A 138 40.70 -45.51 -16.62
CA ASN A 138 42.07 -45.43 -17.13
C ASN A 138 43.07 -46.14 -16.21
N LEU A 139 42.97 -45.94 -14.89
CA LEU A 139 43.83 -46.62 -13.92
C LEU A 139 43.63 -48.13 -13.96
N ARG A 140 42.39 -48.60 -14.02
CA ARG A 140 42.07 -50.02 -14.17
C ARG A 140 42.69 -50.61 -15.43
N ASP A 141 42.60 -49.91 -16.56
CA ASP A 141 43.18 -50.37 -17.82
C ASP A 141 44.70 -50.46 -17.77
N VAL A 142 45.37 -49.50 -17.12
CA VAL A 142 46.82 -49.55 -16.88
C VAL A 142 47.16 -50.77 -16.02
N ASP A 143 46.43 -51.01 -14.94
CA ASP A 143 46.70 -52.12 -14.02
C ASP A 143 46.52 -53.50 -14.70
N VAL A 144 45.48 -53.65 -15.53
CA VAL A 144 45.28 -54.85 -16.37
C VAL A 144 46.45 -55.05 -17.34
N ARG A 145 46.96 -53.99 -17.96
CA ARG A 145 48.13 -54.07 -18.86
C ARG A 145 49.40 -54.47 -18.11
N ILE A 146 49.61 -53.96 -16.91
CA ILE A 146 50.76 -54.31 -16.06
C ILE A 146 50.71 -55.78 -15.66
N ASN A 147 49.55 -56.26 -15.19
CA ASN A 147 49.38 -57.67 -14.81
C ASN A 147 49.56 -58.63 -16.00
N LYS A 148 49.07 -58.26 -17.20
CA LYS A 148 49.33 -59.05 -18.43
C LYS A 148 50.80 -59.10 -18.83
N ARG A 149 51.62 -58.11 -18.47
CA ARG A 149 53.07 -58.07 -18.77
C ARG A 149 53.92 -58.85 -17.76
N LYS A 150 53.47 -59.01 -16.51
CA LYS A 150 54.17 -59.79 -15.48
C LYS A 150 53.89 -61.30 -15.51
N GLY A 151 52.83 -61.72 -16.20
CA GLY A 151 52.45 -63.14 -16.36
C GLY A 151 53.05 -63.85 -17.58
N ARG A 152 54.02 -63.23 -18.27
CA ARG A 152 54.89 -63.84 -19.28
C ARG A 152 56.30 -63.88 -18.75
#